data_AF-A0A7S1X314-F1
#
_entry.id   AF-A0A7S1X314-F1
#
_cell.length_a   1.000
_cell.length_b   1.000
_cell.length_c   1.000
_cell.angle_alpha   90.00
_cell.angle_beta   90.00
_cell.angle_gamma   90.00
#
_symmetry.space_group_name_H-M   'P 1'
#
loop_
_entity.id
_entity.type
_entity.pdbx_description
1 polymer ?
#
loop_
_entity_poly.entity_id
_entity_poly.type
_entity_poly.pdbx_seq_one_letter_code
_entity_poly.pdbx_strand_id
1 'polypeptide(L)'
;MVEEYDENLMLQCDRCRVSVHMDCYGVTQHPDGKLWLCDVCRLPGVSRPPPCMLCPIIGGALKRTDTEQWCHVACAKWTPELSLDPTQEVAICNAAKLAPDRFRLLCYLCRQPYGGCIQCNATKGCRASFHVLCAANAGFHLAMREATAGAGGGLEAVNFCRAHTTRHHA
;
A
#
# COMPACT_ATOMS: atom_id res chain seq x y z
N MET A 1 -6.00 20.11 30.58
CA MET A 1 -6.05 18.67 30.28
C MET A 1 -6.09 18.62 28.76
N VAL A 2 -4.94 18.44 28.10
CA VAL A 2 -4.91 18.29 26.64
C VAL A 2 -5.39 16.87 26.38
N GLU A 3 -6.58 16.74 25.83
CA GLU A 3 -7.07 15.45 25.33
C GLU A 3 -6.22 15.15 24.09
N GLU A 4 -5.28 14.22 24.22
CA GLU A 4 -4.64 13.58 23.07
C GLU A 4 -5.73 12.74 22.38
N TYR A 5 -6.42 13.34 21.40
CA TYR A 5 -7.26 12.59 20.48
C TYR A 5 -6.34 11.61 19.76
N ASP A 6 -6.63 10.32 19.82
CA ASP A 6 -5.90 9.28 19.10
C ASP A 6 -6.01 9.56 17.59
N GLU A 7 -5.03 10.26 17.01
CA GLU A 7 -5.14 10.95 15.71
C GLU A 7 -5.28 9.98 14.51
N ASN A 8 -5.03 8.69 14.72
CA ASN A 8 -5.01 7.67 13.67
C ASN A 8 -6.18 6.67 13.78
N LEU A 9 -7.40 7.20 13.92
CA LEU A 9 -8.62 6.39 14.07
C LEU A 9 -8.84 5.43 12.90
N MET A 10 -9.48 4.30 13.19
CA MET A 10 -9.92 3.36 12.17
C MET A 10 -11.27 3.78 11.58
N LEU A 11 -11.31 3.94 10.26
CA LEU A 11 -12.52 4.18 9.48
C LEU A 11 -12.98 2.90 8.80
N GLN A 12 -14.29 2.71 8.69
CA GLN A 12 -14.91 1.64 7.90
C GLN A 12 -15.86 2.23 6.87
N CYS A 13 -15.72 1.83 5.61
CA CYS A 13 -16.57 2.32 4.52
C CYS A 13 -17.99 1.78 4.69
N ASP A 14 -18.98 2.67 4.74
CA ASP A 14 -20.39 2.31 4.92
C ASP A 14 -20.98 1.48 3.78
N ARG A 15 -20.34 1.49 2.60
CA ARG A 15 -20.77 0.70 1.44
C ARG A 15 -20.05 -0.63 1.29
N CYS A 16 -18.72 -0.62 1.23
CA CYS A 16 -17.94 -1.83 0.91
C CYS A 16 -17.23 -2.46 2.12
N ARG A 17 -17.38 -1.88 3.33
CA ARG A 17 -16.80 -2.35 4.58
C ARG A 17 -15.27 -2.42 4.62
N VAL A 18 -14.56 -1.82 3.66
CA VAL A 18 -13.11 -1.67 3.77
C VAL A 18 -12.78 -0.86 5.02
N SER A 19 -11.84 -1.38 5.82
CA SER A 19 -11.36 -0.73 7.04
C SER A 19 -9.94 -0.25 6.85
N VAL A 20 -9.66 0.99 7.24
CA VAL A 20 -8.36 1.65 7.09
C VAL A 20 -8.13 2.57 8.28
N HIS A 21 -6.88 2.79 8.67
CA HIS A 21 -6.58 3.94 9.52
C HIS A 21 -6.63 5.24 8.70
N MET A 22 -7.01 6.33 9.35
CA MET A 22 -7.07 7.67 8.78
C MET A 22 -5.75 8.05 8.09
N ASP A 23 -4.63 7.98 8.80
CA ASP A 23 -3.32 8.36 8.25
C ASP A 23 -2.88 7.45 7.12
N CYS A 24 -3.17 6.14 7.25
CA CYS A 24 -2.82 5.17 6.23
C CYS A 24 -3.56 5.46 4.92
N TYR A 25 -4.81 5.93 4.98
CA TYR A 25 -5.63 6.23 3.80
C TYR A 25 -5.58 7.71 3.38
N GLY A 26 -4.85 8.56 4.10
CA GLY A 26 -4.76 10.00 3.83
C GLY A 26 -6.06 10.74 4.13
N VAL A 27 -6.74 10.40 5.22
CA VAL A 27 -7.95 11.11 5.68
C VAL A 27 -7.57 12.05 6.82
N THR A 28 -7.67 13.36 6.58
CA THR A 28 -7.25 14.39 7.55
C THR A 28 -8.35 14.80 8.54
N GLN A 29 -9.60 14.45 8.26
CA GLN A 29 -10.74 14.82 9.10
C GLN A 29 -11.67 13.62 9.32
N HIS A 30 -11.99 13.37 10.59
CA HIS A 30 -12.95 12.34 10.97
C HIS A 30 -14.38 12.74 10.52
N PRO A 31 -15.21 11.80 10.05
CA PRO A 31 -16.55 12.09 9.53
C PRO A 31 -17.58 12.51 10.60
N ASP A 32 -17.23 12.53 11.88
CA ASP A 32 -18.04 13.02 13.02
C ASP A 32 -19.52 12.58 12.99
N GLY A 33 -19.74 11.27 12.96
CA GLY A 33 -21.08 10.67 12.94
C GLY A 33 -21.75 10.67 11.56
N LYS A 34 -21.10 11.20 10.52
CA LYS A 34 -21.56 11.09 9.13
C LYS A 34 -21.08 9.79 8.49
N LEU A 35 -21.76 9.40 7.41
CA LEU A 35 -21.31 8.30 6.57
C LEU A 35 -19.95 8.59 5.95
N TRP A 36 -19.06 7.62 5.97
CA TRP A 36 -17.78 7.63 5.30
C TRP A 36 -17.74 6.61 4.17
N LEU A 37 -17.41 7.10 2.97
CA LEU A 37 -17.20 6.28 1.79
C LEU A 37 -15.74 6.36 1.37
N CYS A 38 -15.13 5.21 1.06
CA CYS A 38 -13.83 5.17 0.41
C CYS A 38 -13.91 5.74 -1.02
N ASP A 39 -12.77 6.12 -1.60
CA ASP A 39 -12.68 6.79 -2.90
C ASP A 39 -13.40 6.01 -4.01
N VAL A 40 -13.28 4.68 -4.00
CA VAL A 40 -13.99 3.81 -4.96
C VAL A 40 -15.50 3.94 -4.80
N CYS A 41 -16.02 3.90 -3.57
CA CYS A 41 -17.47 3.97 -3.34
C CYS A 41 -18.07 5.36 -3.58
N ARG A 42 -17.24 6.41 -3.62
CA ARG A 42 -17.65 7.76 -4.02
C ARG A 42 -17.87 7.89 -5.53
N LEU A 43 -17.31 6.98 -6.34
CA LEU A 43 -17.51 7.01 -7.79
C LEU A 43 -18.99 6.72 -8.13
N PRO A 44 -19.59 7.52 -9.03
CA PRO A 44 -20.94 7.27 -9.49
C PRO A 44 -21.00 5.98 -10.32
N GLY A 45 -22.02 5.15 -10.10
CA GLY A 45 -22.30 3.97 -10.92
C GLY A 45 -21.29 2.81 -10.79
N VAL A 46 -20.40 2.83 -9.80
CA VAL A 46 -19.42 1.75 -9.61
C VAL A 46 -20.12 0.45 -9.19
N SER A 47 -20.05 -0.57 -10.04
CA SER A 47 -20.58 -1.92 -9.76
C SER A 47 -19.47 -2.91 -9.38
N ARG A 48 -18.23 -2.65 -9.81
CA ARG A 48 -17.05 -3.44 -9.50
C ARG A 48 -15.88 -2.53 -9.15
N PRO A 49 -15.05 -2.87 -8.16
CA PRO A 49 -13.86 -2.10 -7.85
C PRO A 49 -12.91 -2.04 -9.08
N PRO A 50 -12.29 -0.88 -9.35
CA PRO A 50 -11.29 -0.79 -10.40
C PRO A 50 -10.06 -1.66 -10.05
N PRO A 51 -9.34 -2.19 -11.05
CA PRO A 51 -8.16 -3.00 -10.81
C PRO A 51 -6.99 -2.15 -10.30
N CYS A 52 -6.19 -2.71 -9.39
CA CYS A 52 -4.94 -2.10 -8.97
C CYS A 52 -3.89 -2.27 -10.07
N MET A 53 -3.17 -1.21 -10.45
CA MET A 53 -2.13 -1.27 -11.48
C MET A 53 -0.92 -2.15 -11.09
N LEU A 54 -0.73 -2.44 -9.80
CA LEU A 54 0.44 -3.18 -9.29
C LEU A 54 0.17 -4.64 -8.96
N CYS A 55 -1.07 -5.06 -8.71
CA CYS A 55 -1.33 -6.46 -8.34
C CYS A 55 -2.72 -6.94 -8.78
N PRO A 56 -2.91 -8.25 -8.99
CA PRO A 56 -4.16 -8.80 -9.51
C PRO A 56 -5.28 -8.94 -8.46
N ILE A 57 -5.06 -8.47 -7.22
CA ILE A 57 -6.05 -8.58 -6.14
C ILE A 57 -7.14 -7.52 -6.35
N ILE A 58 -8.40 -7.92 -6.23
CA ILE A 58 -9.57 -7.05 -6.43
C ILE A 58 -10.12 -6.60 -5.08
N GLY A 59 -10.58 -5.35 -4.99
CA GLY A 59 -11.16 -4.77 -3.78
C GLY A 59 -10.12 -4.10 -2.89
N GLY A 60 -10.38 -4.00 -1.58
CA GLY A 60 -9.47 -3.37 -0.62
C GLY A 60 -9.40 -1.84 -0.72
N ALA A 61 -8.41 -1.25 -0.05
CA ALA A 61 -8.21 0.18 0.04
C ALA A 61 -7.46 0.70 -1.20
N LEU A 62 -8.19 1.33 -2.10
CA LEU A 62 -7.68 1.86 -3.37
C LEU A 62 -7.71 3.39 -3.36
N LYS A 63 -6.75 3.97 -4.06
CA LYS A 63 -6.60 5.41 -4.30
C LYS A 63 -6.23 5.65 -5.77
N ARG A 64 -6.57 6.82 -6.30
CA ARG A 64 -6.19 7.23 -7.66
C ARG A 64 -4.74 7.66 -7.70
N THR A 65 -4.04 7.34 -8.80
CA THR A 65 -2.67 7.79 -9.05
C THR A 65 -2.63 9.10 -9.84
N ASP A 66 -1.47 9.74 -9.86
CA ASP A 66 -1.14 10.88 -10.74
C ASP A 66 -1.20 10.54 -12.25
N THR A 67 -1.20 9.24 -12.60
CA THR A 67 -1.42 8.71 -13.96
C THR A 67 -2.84 8.24 -14.23
N GLU A 68 -3.81 8.64 -13.40
CA GLU A 68 -5.23 8.31 -13.55
C GLU A 68 -5.60 6.83 -13.36
N GLN A 69 -4.64 5.99 -12.95
CA GLN A 69 -4.85 4.58 -12.63
C GLN A 69 -5.27 4.43 -11.16
N TRP A 70 -5.62 3.20 -10.77
CA TRP A 70 -5.91 2.86 -9.38
C TRP A 70 -4.79 2.02 -8.80
N CYS A 71 -4.44 2.28 -7.55
CA CYS A 71 -3.44 1.49 -6.84
C CYS A 71 -3.88 1.28 -5.40
N HIS A 72 -3.57 0.10 -4.84
CA HIS A 72 -3.82 -0.12 -3.41
C HIS A 72 -2.89 0.76 -2.61
N VAL A 73 -3.43 1.33 -1.53
CA VAL A 73 -2.64 2.08 -0.55
C VAL A 73 -1.45 1.24 -0.04
N ALA A 74 -1.68 -0.04 0.25
CA ALA A 74 -0.61 -0.95 0.66
C ALA A 74 0.42 -1.16 -0.46
N CYS A 75 -0.02 -1.37 -1.70
CA CYS A 75 0.89 -1.53 -2.84
C CYS A 75 1.77 -0.28 -3.04
N ALA A 76 1.20 0.91 -2.94
CA ALA A 76 1.95 2.16 -2.99
C ALA A 76 2.96 2.26 -1.84
N LYS A 77 2.52 2.02 -0.60
CA LYS A 77 3.36 2.15 0.59
C LYS A 77 4.61 1.26 0.60
N TRP A 78 4.55 0.08 -0.03
CA TRP A 78 5.69 -0.83 -0.15
C TRP A 78 6.44 -0.75 -1.48
N THR A 79 6.04 0.15 -2.38
CA THR A 79 6.76 0.39 -3.64
C THR A 79 7.58 1.66 -3.48
N PRO A 80 8.92 1.59 -3.38
CA PRO A 80 9.79 2.72 -3.02
C PRO A 80 9.63 3.98 -3.86
N GLU A 81 9.27 3.85 -5.14
CA GLU A 81 9.10 4.97 -6.05
C GLU A 81 7.79 5.72 -5.84
N LEU A 82 6.81 5.10 -5.17
CA LEU A 82 5.50 5.68 -4.93
C LEU A 82 5.46 6.34 -3.55
N SER A 83 4.69 7.43 -3.47
CA SER A 83 4.44 8.12 -2.22
C SER A 83 2.95 8.43 -2.09
N LEU A 84 2.43 8.34 -0.87
CA LEU A 84 1.13 8.90 -0.53
C LEU A 84 1.37 10.35 -0.08
N ASP A 85 0.71 11.31 -0.73
CA ASP A 85 0.70 12.69 -0.28
C ASP A 85 -0.59 12.92 0.54
N PRO A 86 -0.50 13.01 1.88
CA PRO A 86 -1.67 13.21 2.73
C PRO A 86 -2.29 14.62 2.57
N THR A 87 -1.60 15.54 1.89
CA THR A 87 -2.04 16.94 1.74
C THR A 87 -2.80 17.21 0.43
N GLN A 88 -2.76 16.28 -0.53
CA GLN A 88 -3.42 16.46 -1.84
C GLN A 88 -4.52 15.43 -2.09
N GLU A 89 -5.57 15.83 -2.83
CA GLU A 89 -6.61 14.93 -3.34
C GLU A 89 -6.05 13.86 -4.30
N VAL A 90 -4.82 14.03 -4.79
CA VAL A 90 -4.06 13.02 -5.56
C VAL A 90 -3.33 12.11 -4.59
N ALA A 91 -3.97 11.01 -4.22
CA ALA A 91 -3.55 10.20 -3.09
C ALA A 91 -2.31 9.32 -3.34
N ILE A 92 -1.91 9.03 -4.59
CA ILE A 92 -0.68 8.28 -4.90
C ILE A 92 0.11 8.96 -6.02
N CYS A 93 1.33 9.39 -5.71
CA CYS A 93 2.20 10.14 -6.61
C CYS A 93 3.35 9.28 -7.16
N ASN A 94 4.00 9.78 -8.22
CA ASN A 94 5.17 9.21 -8.89
C ASN A 94 4.89 7.89 -9.64
N ALA A 95 3.65 7.60 -10.03
CA ALA A 95 3.34 6.38 -10.78
C ALA A 95 4.02 6.36 -12.16
N ALA A 96 4.21 7.52 -12.78
CA ALA A 96 4.97 7.67 -14.02
C ALA A 96 6.47 7.34 -13.87
N LYS A 97 7.02 7.33 -12.64
CA LYS A 97 8.44 7.07 -12.36
C LYS A 97 8.72 5.63 -11.94
N LEU A 98 7.72 4.74 -11.97
CA LEU A 98 7.89 3.33 -11.65
C LEU A 98 8.93 2.68 -12.56
N ALA A 99 9.90 1.99 -11.96
CA ALA A 99 10.91 1.27 -12.71
C ALA A 99 10.28 0.18 -13.62
N PRO A 100 10.56 0.18 -14.94
CA PRO A 100 9.97 -0.80 -15.87
C PRO A 100 10.24 -2.26 -15.50
N ASP A 101 11.38 -2.53 -14.84
CA ASP A 101 11.76 -3.87 -14.42
C ASP A 101 10.78 -4.50 -13.43
N ARG A 102 10.04 -3.70 -12.65
CA ARG A 102 9.00 -4.22 -11.73
C ARG A 102 7.94 -5.03 -12.46
N PHE A 103 7.58 -4.58 -13.67
CA PHE A 103 6.55 -5.19 -14.51
C PHE A 103 7.07 -6.41 -15.28
N ARG A 104 8.39 -6.63 -15.30
CA ARG A 104 9.03 -7.83 -15.88
C ARG A 104 9.17 -8.96 -14.87
N LEU A 105 9.06 -8.67 -13.58
CA LEU A 105 9.16 -9.65 -12.50
C LEU A 105 7.89 -10.50 -12.40
N LEU A 106 8.06 -11.81 -12.23
CA LEU A 106 6.97 -12.74 -11.95
C LEU A 106 6.80 -12.89 -10.43
N CYS A 107 5.60 -12.66 -9.92
CA CYS A 107 5.29 -12.94 -8.51
C CYS A 107 5.33 -14.46 -8.28
N TYR A 108 6.24 -14.94 -7.41
CA TYR A 108 6.38 -16.39 -7.21
C TYR A 108 5.21 -17.02 -6.45
N LEU A 109 4.39 -16.21 -5.77
CA LEU A 109 3.21 -16.66 -5.03
C LEU A 109 2.02 -16.95 -5.96
N CYS A 110 1.62 -15.97 -6.79
CA CYS A 110 0.45 -16.12 -7.66
C CYS A 110 0.78 -16.55 -9.10
N ARG A 111 2.06 -16.44 -9.50
CA ARG A 111 2.56 -16.78 -10.85
C ARG A 111 1.85 -16.04 -11.99
N GLN A 112 1.25 -14.88 -11.72
CA GLN A 112 0.58 -14.06 -12.72
C GLN A 112 1.51 -12.98 -13.31
N PRO A 113 1.57 -12.82 -14.65
CA PRO A 113 2.30 -11.73 -15.31
C PRO A 113 1.46 -10.44 -15.30
N TYR A 114 1.17 -9.92 -14.11
CA TYR A 114 0.29 -8.77 -13.91
C TYR A 114 0.96 -7.74 -13.00
N GLY A 115 0.85 -6.46 -13.35
CA GLY A 115 1.31 -5.35 -12.51
C GLY A 115 2.80 -5.39 -12.20
N GLY A 116 3.20 -4.80 -11.08
CA GLY A 116 4.60 -4.63 -10.68
C GLY A 116 4.92 -5.36 -9.38
N CYS A 117 6.02 -6.11 -9.35
CA CYS A 117 6.48 -6.77 -8.12
C CYS A 117 7.47 -5.91 -7.33
N ILE A 118 7.54 -6.21 -6.04
CA ILE A 118 8.64 -5.85 -5.14
C ILE A 118 9.56 -7.06 -4.94
N GLN A 119 10.76 -6.83 -4.43
CA GLN A 119 11.76 -7.87 -4.17
C GLN A 119 12.19 -7.86 -2.71
N CYS A 120 12.47 -9.05 -2.19
CA CYS A 120 12.93 -9.25 -0.81
C CYS A 120 14.17 -8.41 -0.48
N ASN A 121 14.15 -7.68 0.64
CA ASN A 121 15.26 -6.84 1.12
C ASN A 121 16.44 -7.62 1.74
N ALA A 122 16.47 -8.95 1.65
CA ALA A 122 17.55 -9.73 2.26
C ALA A 122 18.88 -9.54 1.51
N THR A 123 19.93 -9.13 2.22
CA THR A 123 21.24 -8.75 1.66
C THR A 123 22.02 -9.89 0.98
N LYS A 124 21.64 -11.15 1.22
CA LYS A 124 22.33 -12.35 0.70
C LYS A 124 21.89 -12.77 -0.71
N GLY A 125 21.79 -11.81 -1.64
CA GLY A 125 21.49 -12.10 -3.05
C GLY A 125 20.11 -12.70 -3.33
N CYS A 126 19.15 -12.51 -2.42
CA CYS A 126 17.79 -13.00 -2.60
C CYS A 126 17.10 -12.25 -3.75
N ARG A 127 16.60 -12.97 -4.74
CA ARG A 127 15.89 -12.39 -5.91
C ARG A 127 14.39 -12.64 -5.90
N ALA A 128 13.86 -13.15 -4.79
CA ALA A 128 12.46 -13.50 -4.67
C ALA A 128 11.57 -12.26 -4.88
N SER A 129 10.70 -12.31 -5.90
CA SER A 129 9.78 -11.24 -6.28
C SER A 129 8.32 -11.61 -6.03
N PHE A 130 7.54 -10.66 -5.54
CA PHE A 130 6.14 -10.86 -5.19
C PHE A 130 5.36 -9.55 -5.24
N HIS A 131 4.05 -9.64 -5.44
CA HIS A 131 3.17 -8.50 -5.20
C HIS A 131 3.05 -8.22 -3.71
N VAL A 132 2.92 -6.95 -3.35
CA VAL A 132 2.78 -6.51 -1.96
C VAL A 132 1.63 -7.23 -1.25
N LEU A 133 0.42 -7.19 -1.81
CA LEU A 133 -0.74 -7.83 -1.19
C LEU A 133 -0.68 -9.36 -1.24
N CYS A 134 -0.03 -9.98 -2.22
CA CYS A 134 0.21 -11.42 -2.20
C CYS A 134 1.09 -11.81 -1.00
N ALA A 135 2.15 -11.05 -0.74
CA ALA A 135 3.04 -11.28 0.39
C ALA A 135 2.34 -11.03 1.74
N ALA A 136 1.55 -9.95 1.85
CA ALA A 136 0.74 -9.67 3.03
C ALA A 136 -0.23 -10.84 3.34
N ASN A 137 -0.99 -11.30 2.34
CA ASN A 137 -1.93 -12.42 2.49
C ASN A 137 -1.23 -13.75 2.80
N ALA A 138 0.03 -13.91 2.37
CA ALA A 138 0.84 -15.09 2.66
C ALA A 138 1.56 -15.01 4.03
N GLY A 139 1.35 -13.94 4.80
CA GLY A 139 1.95 -13.75 6.13
C GLY A 139 3.46 -13.45 6.09
N PHE A 140 3.94 -12.80 5.03
CA PHE A 140 5.34 -12.36 4.97
C PHE A 140 5.58 -11.15 5.89
N HIS A 141 6.83 -10.96 6.31
CA HIS A 141 7.20 -9.78 7.07
C HIS A 141 7.22 -8.55 6.16
N LEU A 142 6.27 -7.64 6.40
CA LEU A 142 6.19 -6.31 5.80
C LEU A 142 6.16 -5.30 6.95
N ALA A 143 7.16 -4.43 7.05
CA ALA A 143 7.26 -3.46 8.14
C ALA A 143 7.77 -2.11 7.65
N MET A 144 7.47 -1.05 8.39
CA MET A 144 8.13 0.26 8.26
C MET A 144 9.22 0.32 9.33
N ARG A 145 10.43 0.70 8.95
CA ARG A 145 11.56 0.88 9.87
C ARG A 145 12.07 2.31 9.78
N GLU A 146 12.58 2.85 10.88
CA GLU A 146 13.32 4.11 10.83
C GLU A 146 14.57 3.92 9.97
N ALA A 147 14.74 4.80 9.00
CA ALA A 147 15.95 4.87 8.20
C ALA A 147 17.12 5.21 9.12
N THR A 148 18.23 4.49 8.98
CA THR A 148 19.44 4.75 9.79
C THR A 148 19.93 6.19 9.59
N ALA A 149 20.48 6.79 10.64
CA ALA A 149 20.79 8.22 10.82
C ALA A 149 21.75 8.90 9.80
N GLY A 150 22.01 8.29 8.63
CA GLY A 150 22.79 8.88 7.54
C GLY A 150 21.98 9.23 6.28
N ALA A 151 20.70 8.83 6.18
CA ALA A 151 19.89 8.94 4.95
C ALA A 151 18.74 9.98 5.02
N GLY A 152 18.80 10.92 5.96
CA GLY A 152 17.69 11.84 6.24
C GLY A 152 16.56 11.11 6.96
N GLY A 153 16.27 11.48 8.21
CA GLY A 153 15.28 10.78 9.05
C GLY A 153 13.97 10.53 8.30
N GLY A 154 13.54 9.28 8.24
CA GLY A 154 12.34 8.87 7.50
C GLY A 154 11.99 7.41 7.79
N LEU A 155 10.77 7.01 7.41
CA LEU A 155 10.33 5.61 7.49
C LEU A 155 10.62 4.90 6.16
N GLU A 156 11.33 3.79 6.21
CA GLU A 156 11.62 2.91 5.08
C GLU A 156 10.76 1.64 5.14
N ALA A 157 10.08 1.32 4.03
CA ALA A 157 9.33 0.09 3.89
C ALA A 157 10.27 -1.10 3.60
N VAL A 158 10.32 -2.07 4.52
CA VAL A 158 11.07 -3.32 4.36
C VAL A 158 10.13 -4.50 4.17
N ASN A 159 10.56 -5.47 3.37
CA ASN A 159 9.80 -6.68 3.08
C ASN A 159 10.71 -7.90 2.89
N PHE A 160 10.27 -9.05 3.39
CA PHE A 160 11.04 -10.30 3.32
C PHE A 160 10.21 -11.45 2.78
N CYS A 161 10.80 -12.28 1.92
CA CYS A 161 10.16 -13.50 1.46
C CYS A 161 9.96 -14.49 2.62
N ARG A 162 9.21 -15.57 2.40
CA ARG A 162 8.94 -16.60 3.41
C ARG A 162 10.20 -17.09 4.15
N ALA A 163 11.28 -17.36 3.41
CA ALA A 163 12.52 -17.89 3.96
C ALA A 163 13.30 -16.89 4.84
N HIS A 164 13.05 -15.59 4.65
CA HIS A 164 13.71 -14.51 5.39
C HIS A 164 12.80 -13.83 6.42
N THR A 165 11.49 -14.05 6.34
CA THR A 165 10.51 -13.61 7.35
C THR A 165 10.84 -14.21 8.71
N THR A 166 11.07 -15.52 8.80
CA THR A 166 11.33 -16.24 10.06
C THR A 166 12.60 -15.79 10.80
N ARG A 167 13.53 -15.10 10.11
CA ARG A 167 14.79 -14.61 10.68
C ARG A 167 14.68 -13.21 11.29
N HIS A 168 13.57 -12.51 11.08
CA HIS A 168 13.31 -11.16 11.58
C HIS A 168 12.18 -11.12 12.62
N HIS A 169 11.61 -12.27 12.99
CA HIS A 169 10.71 -12.45 14.13
C HIS A 169 11.43 -13.03 15.37
N ALA A 170 12.76 -13.15 15.34
CA ALA A 170 13.60 -13.63 16.44
C ALA A 170 14.37 -12.47 17.06
#